data_AF-A0A7X8QVX7-F1
#
_entry.id   AF-A0A7X8QVX7-F1
#
_cell.length_a   1.000
_cell.length_b   1.000
_cell.length_c   1.000
_cell.angle_alpha   90.00
_cell.angle_beta   90.00
_cell.angle_gamma   90.00
#
_symmetry.space_group_name_H-M   'P 1'
#
loop_
_entity.id
_entity.type
_entity.pdbx_description
1 polymer ?
#
loop_
_entity_poly.entity_id
_entity_poly.type
_entity_poly.pdbx_seq_one_letter_code
_entity_poly.pdbx_strand_id
1 'polypeptide(L)'
;MDIKLVNIGFGNIVAANRIVAIVSPESAPIKRIIQEAREKGILIDATYGRRTRAVIIADSSHVILSAVQPETVANRLTSKDSSNEEA
;
A
#
# COMPACT_ATOMS: atom_id res chain seq x y z
N MET A 1 -2.79 -21.44 -1.77
CA MET A 1 -2.60 -20.27 -0.88
C MET A 1 -3.40 -19.14 -1.49
N ASP A 2 -4.53 -18.79 -0.89
CA ASP A 2 -5.43 -17.79 -1.46
C ASP A 2 -4.82 -16.38 -1.36
N ILE A 3 -4.95 -15.61 -2.44
CA ILE A 3 -4.42 -14.24 -2.49
C ILE A 3 -5.39 -13.34 -1.73
N LYS A 4 -4.98 -12.89 -0.54
CA LYS A 4 -5.75 -11.90 0.23
C LYS A 4 -5.64 -10.53 -0.44
N LEU A 5 -6.77 -9.95 -0.81
CA LEU A 5 -6.85 -8.65 -1.48
C LEU A 5 -7.29 -7.54 -0.50
N VAL A 6 -6.61 -6.39 -0.56
CA VAL A 6 -6.94 -5.20 0.25
C VAL A 6 -7.12 -3.96 -0.61
N ASN A 7 -8.22 -3.26 -0.37
CA ASN A 7 -8.53 -1.99 -1.01
C ASN A 7 -7.69 -0.86 -0.41
N ILE A 8 -6.98 -0.14 -1.28
CA ILE A 8 -6.11 0.99 -0.91
C ILE A 8 -6.70 2.34 -1.37
N GLY A 9 -8.00 2.39 -1.65
CA GLY A 9 -8.74 3.60 -2.06
C GLY A 9 -9.03 3.65 -3.56
N PHE A 10 -10.09 4.37 -3.95
CA PHE A 10 -10.50 4.60 -5.35
C PHE A 10 -10.63 3.34 -6.21
N GLY A 11 -11.07 2.23 -5.61
CA GLY A 11 -11.17 0.95 -6.32
C GLY A 11 -9.83 0.25 -6.58
N ASN A 12 -8.72 0.82 -6.12
CA ASN A 12 -7.41 0.17 -6.22
C ASN A 12 -7.27 -0.92 -5.15
N ILE A 13 -6.73 -2.05 -5.57
CA ILE A 13 -6.61 -3.25 -4.75
C ILE A 13 -5.20 -3.79 -4.89
N VAL A 14 -4.61 -4.23 -3.78
CA VAL A 14 -3.28 -4.85 -3.75
C VAL A 14 -3.35 -6.20 -3.04
N ALA A 15 -2.38 -7.07 -3.37
CA ALA A 15 -2.19 -8.34 -2.68
C ALA A 15 -1.59 -8.09 -1.29
N ALA A 16 -2.39 -8.30 -0.25
CA ALA A 16 -2.03 -8.08 1.15
C ALA A 16 -0.80 -8.88 1.57
N ASN A 17 -0.72 -10.13 1.12
CA ASN A 17 0.39 -11.05 1.41
C ASN A 17 1.73 -10.61 0.81
N ARG A 18 1.74 -9.59 -0.06
CA ARG A 18 2.95 -9.07 -0.70
C ARG A 18 3.39 -7.71 -0.15
N ILE A 19 2.64 -7.15 0.80
CA ILE A 19 2.97 -5.89 1.46
C ILE A 19 4.04 -6.17 2.51
N VAL A 20 5.19 -5.49 2.38
CA VAL A 20 6.27 -5.50 3.37
C VAL A 20 6.07 -4.40 4.41
N ALA A 21 5.65 -3.21 3.97
CA ALA A 21 5.43 -2.08 4.86
C ALA A 21 4.40 -1.09 4.31
N ILE A 22 3.74 -0.37 5.22
CA ILE A 22 2.89 0.79 4.93
C ILE A 22 3.42 1.96 5.75
N VAL A 23 3.83 3.03 5.09
CA VAL A 23 4.50 4.17 5.73
C VAL A 23 3.90 5.50 5.27
N SER A 24 4.11 6.55 6.08
CA SER A 24 3.71 7.92 5.73
C SER A 24 4.74 8.57 4.78
N PRO A 25 4.32 9.36 3.77
CA PRO A 25 5.21 10.04 2.82
C PRO A 25 5.92 11.27 3.40
N GLU A 26 5.77 11.57 4.68
CA GLU A 26 6.23 12.85 5.27
C GLU A 26 7.74 12.94 5.45
N SER A 27 8.42 11.82 5.70
CA SER A 27 9.85 11.81 5.99
C SER A 27 10.72 11.92 4.73
N ALA A 28 11.88 12.59 4.86
CA ALA A 28 12.82 12.75 3.75
C ALA A 28 13.32 11.41 3.15
N PRO A 29 13.63 10.36 3.94
CA PRO A 29 13.99 9.06 3.38
C PRO A 29 12.89 8.42 2.53
N ILE A 30 11.63 8.51 2.96
CA ILE A 30 10.51 7.95 2.19
C ILE A 30 10.31 8.72 0.88
N LYS A 31 10.46 10.04 0.89
CA LYS A 31 10.40 10.84 -0.35
C LYS A 31 11.49 10.42 -1.34
N ARG A 32 12.70 10.07 -0.88
CA ARG A 32 13.77 9.54 -1.74
C ARG A 32 13.37 8.19 -2.34
N ILE A 33 12.82 7.27 -1.54
CA ILE A 33 12.34 5.97 -2.03
C ILE A 33 11.27 6.13 -3.13
N ILE A 34 10.32 7.06 -2.96
CA ILE A 34 9.31 7.36 -3.98
C ILE A 34 9.96 7.85 -5.28
N GLN A 35 10.94 8.76 -5.16
CA GLN A 35 11.65 9.31 -6.31
C GLN A 35 12.46 8.24 -7.05
N GLU A 36 13.21 7.42 -6.31
CA GLU A 36 13.96 6.30 -6.89
C GLU A 36 13.04 5.29 -7.59
N ALA A 37 11.89 4.98 -7.00
CA ALA A 37 10.91 4.09 -7.62
C ALA A 37 10.35 4.67 -8.92
N ARG A 38 10.14 6.00 -8.97
CA ARG A 38 9.72 6.71 -10.20
C ARG A 38 10.78 6.59 -11.28
N GLU A 39 12.04 6.85 -10.95
CA GLU A 39 13.16 6.79 -11.88
C GLU A 39 13.39 5.37 -12.43
N LYS A 40 13.20 4.36 -11.57
CA LYS A 40 13.31 2.94 -11.96
C LYS A 40 12.08 2.40 -12.68
N GLY A 41 11.01 3.18 -12.83
CA GLY A 41 9.76 2.75 -13.48
C GLY A 41 8.94 1.73 -12.68
N ILE A 42 9.17 1.62 -11.37
CA ILE A 42 8.50 0.66 -10.45
C ILE A 42 7.54 1.37 -9.47
N LEU A 43 7.30 2.65 -9.67
CA LEU A 43 6.30 3.42 -8.92
C LEU A 43 4.92 3.22 -9.53
N ILE A 44 3.95 2.82 -8.69
CA ILE A 44 2.54 2.73 -9.05
C ILE A 44 1.81 3.86 -8.33
N ASP A 45 1.29 4.83 -9.09
CA ASP A 45 0.50 5.92 -8.52
C ASP A 45 -0.99 5.55 -8.47
N ALA A 46 -1.47 5.21 -7.26
CA ALA A 46 -2.87 4.88 -6.99
C ALA A 46 -3.61 6.04 -6.27
N THR A 47 -3.10 7.27 -6.37
CA THR A 47 -3.67 8.44 -5.67
C THR A 47 -4.78 9.14 -6.45
N TYR A 48 -4.89 8.91 -7.76
CA TYR A 48 -5.85 9.59 -8.65
C TYR A 48 -5.71 11.12 -8.60
N GLY A 49 -4.47 11.61 -8.57
CA GLY A 49 -4.16 13.04 -8.52
C GLY A 49 -4.42 13.71 -7.16
N ARG A 50 -4.76 12.92 -6.13
CA ARG A 50 -4.94 13.42 -4.76
C ARG A 50 -3.62 13.41 -4.01
N ARG A 51 -3.59 14.09 -2.86
CA ARG A 51 -2.44 14.08 -1.96
C ARG A 51 -2.11 12.64 -1.54
N THR A 52 -0.86 12.23 -1.74
CA THR A 52 -0.32 10.99 -1.17
C THR A 52 -0.40 11.06 0.35
N ARG A 53 -1.07 10.09 0.96
CA ARG A 53 -1.22 9.91 2.40
C ARG A 53 -0.51 8.67 2.91
N ALA A 54 -0.33 7.66 2.06
CA ALA A 54 0.39 6.44 2.40
C ALA A 54 1.31 6.02 1.25
N VAL A 55 2.36 5.27 1.60
CA VAL A 55 3.28 4.62 0.68
C VAL A 55 3.33 3.16 1.09
N ILE A 56 3.01 2.29 0.14
CA ILE A 56 2.99 0.83 0.34
C ILE A 56 4.21 0.27 -0.36
N ILE A 57 5.02 -0.50 0.38
CA ILE A 57 6.22 -1.15 -0.13
C ILE A 57 5.91 -2.63 -0.30
N ALA A 58 6.10 -3.14 -1.52
CA ALA A 58 5.90 -4.55 -1.84
C ALA A 58 7.21 -5.34 -1.84
N ASP A 59 7.11 -6.66 -1.64
CA ASP A 59 8.21 -7.63 -1.74
C ASP A 59 8.95 -7.59 -3.11
N SER A 60 8.21 -7.22 -4.15
CA SER A 60 8.69 -7.06 -5.54
C SER A 60 9.43 -5.75 -5.79
N SER A 61 9.76 -4.98 -4.75
CA SER A 61 10.34 -3.63 -4.81
C SER A 61 9.44 -2.54 -5.40
N HIS A 62 8.22 -2.88 -5.85
CA HIS A 62 7.25 -1.87 -6.27
C HIS A 62 6.86 -0.98 -5.09
N VAL A 63 6.74 0.32 -5.38
CA VAL A 63 6.28 1.34 -4.43
C VAL A 63 4.94 1.84 -4.91
N ILE A 64 3.91 1.74 -4.06
CA ILE A 64 2.53 2.06 -4.43
C ILE A 64 2.05 3.24 -3.61
N LEU A 65 1.56 4.29 -4.27
CA LEU A 65 1.10 5.52 -3.61
C LEU A 65 -0.39 5.47 -3.26
N SER A 66 -0.65 5.52 -1.97
CA SER A 66 -1.94 5.67 -1.28
C SER A 66 -2.46 7.11 -1.18
N ALA A 67 -3.68 7.42 -1.61
CA ALA A 67 -4.41 8.60 -1.10
C ALA A 67 -5.23 8.31 0.17
N VAL A 68 -5.22 7.06 0.64
CA VAL A 68 -5.82 6.62 1.92
C VAL A 68 -4.76 6.67 3.02
N GLN A 69 -5.19 6.92 4.27
CA GLN A 69 -4.28 6.97 5.42
C GLN A 69 -3.68 5.60 5.74
N PRO A 70 -2.41 5.52 6.19
CA PRO A 70 -1.78 4.27 6.58
C PRO A 70 -2.60 3.45 7.57
N GLU A 71 -3.18 4.07 8.60
CA GLU A 71 -3.97 3.36 9.61
C GLU A 71 -5.24 2.74 9.01
N THR A 72 -5.87 3.42 8.03
CA THR A 72 -7.05 2.88 7.35
C THR A 72 -6.71 1.66 6.50
N VAL A 73 -5.54 1.64 5.86
CA VAL A 73 -5.09 0.47 5.10
C VAL A 73 -4.72 -0.67 6.04
N ALA A 74 -4.04 -0.39 7.15
CA ALA A 74 -3.70 -1.36 8.18
C ALA A 74 -4.94 -2.01 8.80
N ASN A 75 -5.95 -1.22 9.16
CA ASN A 75 -7.22 -1.73 9.70
C ASN A 75 -7.94 -2.65 8.71
N ARG A 76 -7.84 -2.40 7.39
CA ARG A 76 -8.44 -3.29 6.38
C ARG A 76 -7.69 -4.61 6.21
N LEU A 77 -6.40 -4.63 6.55
CA LEU A 77 -5.60 -5.85 6.56
C LEU A 77 -6.01 -6.73 7.74
N THR A 78 -6.12 -6.15 8.94
CA THR A 78 -6.42 -6.87 10.19
C THR A 78 -7.88 -7.33 10.27
N SER A 79 -8.85 -6.50 9.87
CA SER A 79 -10.29 -6.83 9.96
C SER A 79 -10.75 -8.00 9.08
N LYS A 80 -9.91 -8.47 8.13
CA LYS A 80 -10.22 -9.66 7.32
C LYS A 80 -9.67 -10.96 7.90
N ASP A 81 -8.84 -10.92 8.93
CA ASP A 81 -8.38 -12.14 9.61
C ASP A 81 -9.41 -12.65 10.63
N SER A 82 -10.26 -11.77 11.17
CA SER A 82 -11.31 -12.13 12.13
C SER A 82 -12.56 -12.78 11.51
N SER A 83 -12.58 -13.06 10.21
CA SER A 83 -13.71 -13.70 9.52
C SER A 83 -13.40 -15.08 8.94
N ASN A 84 -12.21 -15.64 9.20
CA ASN A 84 -11.76 -16.91 8.63
C ASN A 84 -11.35 -17.96 9.69
N GLU A 85 -11.65 -17.75 10.97
CA GLU A 85 -11.40 -18.71 12.07
C GLU A 85 -12.64 -19.55 12.48
N GLU A 86 -13.75 -19.47 11.75
CA GLU A 86 -14.92 -20.34 12.00
C GLU A 86 -15.33 -21.09 10.72
N ALA A 87 -14.73 -22.27 10.53
CA ALA A 87 -15.31 -23.41 9.80
C ALA A 87 -14.58 -24.71 10.16
#